data_AF-A0A142J2A4-F1
#
_entry.id   AF-A0A142J2A4-F1
#
_cell.length_a   1.000
_cell.length_b   1.000
_cell.length_c   1.000
_cell.angle_alpha   90.00
_cell.angle_beta   90.00
_cell.angle_gamma   90.00
#
_symmetry.space_group_name_H-M   'P 1'
#
loop_
_entity.id
_entity.type
_entity.pdbx_description
1 polymer ?
#
loop_
_entity_poly.entity_id
_entity_poly.type
_entity_poly.pdbx_seq_one_letter_code
_entity_poly.pdbx_strand_id
1 'polypeptide(L)' 'YAHALGADYIEQDIVLTKDNIPIIMHDPEIDTTTNVATLFPNRARENGRYYSVD' A
#
# COMPACT_ATOMS: atom_id res chain seq x y z
N TYR A 1 12.98 12.52 3.02
CA TYR A 1 13.96 13.61 2.79
C TYR A 1 13.34 14.88 2.19
N ALA A 2 12.12 14.84 1.64
CA ALA A 2 11.46 16.02 1.04
C ALA A 2 11.35 17.25 1.98
N HIS A 3 10.96 17.07 3.24
CA HIS A 3 10.91 18.19 4.21
C HIS A 3 12.30 18.83 4.44
N ALA A 4 13.35 18.03 4.56
CA ALA A 4 14.71 18.54 4.73
C ALA A 4 15.24 19.28 3.49
N LEU A 5 14.64 19.04 2.32
CA LEU A 5 14.89 19.74 1.07
C LEU A 5 14.03 21.01 0.90
N GLY A 6 13.18 21.35 1.87
CA GLY A 6 12.37 22.57 1.86
C GLY A 6 11.01 22.44 1.15
N ALA A 7 10.46 21.22 1.01
CA ALA A 7 9.09 21.06 0.52
C ALA A 7 8.07 21.64 1.51
N ASP A 8 7.19 22.52 1.03
CA ASP A 8 6.17 23.19 1.85
C ASP A 8 5.08 22.23 2.35
N TYR A 9 4.78 21.21 1.55
CA TYR A 9 3.80 20.17 1.87
C TYR A 9 4.37 18.80 1.54
N ILE A 10 3.92 17.82 2.31
CA ILE A 10 4.10 16.40 2.00
C ILE A 10 2.72 15.87 1.65
N GLU A 11 2.65 15.12 0.56
CA GLU A 11 1.42 14.53 0.04
C GLU A 11 1.24 13.11 0.60
N GLN A 12 -0.02 12.63 0.65
CA GLN A 12 -0.37 11.28 1.08
C GLN A 12 -1.47 10.70 0.20
N ASP A 13 -1.18 9.57 -0.44
CA ASP A 13 -2.21 8.66 -0.94
C ASP A 13 -2.67 7.71 0.17
N ILE A 14 -3.99 7.55 0.32
CA ILE A 14 -4.58 6.76 1.40
C ILE A 14 -5.45 5.65 0.82
N VAL A 15 -5.23 4.43 1.31
CA VAL A 15 -6.14 3.29 1.15
C VAL A 15 -6.55 2.76 2.52
N LEU A 16 -7.63 1.98 2.57
CA LEU A 16 -8.06 1.30 3.78
C LEU A 16 -7.51 -0.12 3.83
N THR A 17 -7.26 -0.59 5.04
CA THR A 17 -7.11 -2.02 5.34
C THR A 17 -8.48 -2.70 5.48
N LYS A 18 -8.47 -4.03 5.53
CA LYS A 18 -9.69 -4.84 5.73
C LYS A 18 -10.47 -4.48 7.00
N ASP A 19 -9.78 -4.09 8.05
CA ASP A 19 -10.34 -3.67 9.34
C ASP A 19 -10.63 -2.16 9.42
N ASN A 20 -10.69 -1.48 8.27
CA ASN A 20 -11.03 -0.06 8.10
C ASN A 20 -10.01 0.92 8.74
N ILE A 21 -8.73 0.52 8.81
CA ILE A 21 -7.66 1.39 9.27
C ILE A 21 -7.00 2.07 8.05
N PRO A 22 -6.87 3.40 8.01
CA PRO A 22 -6.22 4.08 6.90
C PRO A 22 -4.69 3.90 6.97
N ILE A 23 -4.07 3.64 5.81
CA ILE A 23 -2.62 3.55 5.64
C ILE A 23 -2.16 4.42 4.46
N ILE A 24 -0.89 4.83 4.45
CA ILE A 24 -0.29 5.58 3.34
C ILE A 24 0.20 4.57 2.29
N MET A 25 -0.46 4.55 1.15
CA MET A 25 -0.14 3.71 -0.01
C MET A 25 -0.82 4.30 -1.25
N HIS A 26 -0.08 4.39 -2.36
CA HIS A 26 -0.59 4.91 -3.63
C HIS A 26 -1.65 3.98 -4.25
N ASP A 27 -1.32 2.70 -4.41
CA ASP A 27 -2.19 1.72 -5.05
C ASP A 27 -2.94 0.86 -4.01
N PRO A 28 -4.16 0.38 -4.31
CA PRO A 28 -4.79 -0.65 -3.50
C PRO A 28 -4.08 -2.00 -3.67
N GLU A 29 -3.43 -2.26 -4.81
CA GLU A 29 -2.52 -3.39 -5.00
C GLU A 29 -1.17 -3.15 -4.32
N ILE A 30 -0.84 -3.98 -3.33
CA ILE A 30 0.33 -3.76 -2.45
C ILE A 30 1.57 -4.56 -2.89
N ASP A 31 1.49 -5.39 -3.92
CA ASP A 31 2.58 -6.26 -4.39
C ASP A 31 3.61 -5.54 -5.29
N THR A 32 3.32 -4.35 -5.80
CA THR A 32 4.27 -3.54 -6.58
C THR A 32 5.40 -2.96 -5.72
N THR A 33 5.10 -2.58 -4.47
CA THR A 33 6.03 -1.85 -3.58
C THR A 33 6.35 -2.58 -2.28
N THR A 34 5.85 -3.81 -2.10
CA THR A 34 6.11 -4.64 -0.91
C THR A 34 6.53 -6.06 -1.30
N ASN A 35 6.95 -6.84 -0.30
CA ASN A 35 7.25 -8.28 -0.45
C ASN A 35 6.08 -9.19 -0.06
N VAL A 36 4.84 -8.69 -0.12
CA VAL A 36 3.62 -9.43 0.28
C VAL A 36 3.50 -10.81 -0.37
N ALA A 37 3.89 -10.93 -1.65
CA ALA A 37 3.79 -12.20 -2.39
C ALA A 37 4.68 -13.30 -1.80
N THR A 38 5.81 -12.94 -1.18
CA THR A 38 6.70 -13.88 -0.50
C THR A 38 6.17 -14.26 0.88
N LEU A 39 5.62 -13.29 1.63
CA LEU A 39 5.16 -13.50 3.01
C LEU A 39 3.79 -14.17 3.07
N PHE A 40 2.92 -13.90 2.09
CA PHE A 40 1.53 -14.34 2.07
C PHE A 40 1.11 -14.93 0.72
N PRO A 41 1.82 -15.92 0.15
CA PRO A 41 1.66 -16.36 -1.24
C PRO A 41 0.25 -16.83 -1.64
N ASN A 42 -0.59 -17.18 -0.66
CA ASN A 42 -1.94 -17.70 -0.87
C ASN A 42 -3.03 -16.65 -0.63
N ARG A 43 -2.69 -15.35 -0.62
CA ARG A 43 -3.62 -14.23 -0.37
C ARG A 43 -3.89 -13.38 -1.61
N ALA A 44 -3.35 -13.75 -2.77
CA ALA A 44 -3.72 -13.10 -4.02
C ALA A 44 -5.19 -13.37 -4.36
N ARG A 45 -5.85 -12.39 -4.99
CA ARG A 45 -7.17 -12.59 -5.62
C ARG A 45 -7.05 -13.40 -6.91
N GLU A 46 -8.19 -13.70 -7.53
CA GLU A 46 -8.27 -14.47 -8.79
C GLU A 46 -7.42 -13.88 -9.93
N ASN A 47 -7.19 -12.57 -9.93
CA ASN A 47 -6.34 -11.88 -10.89
C ASN A 47 -4.83 -11.94 -10.57
N GLY A 48 -4.44 -12.64 -9.51
CA GLY A 48 -3.05 -12.80 -9.09
C GLY A 48 -2.46 -11.61 -8.33
N ARG A 49 -3.25 -10.59 -7.99
CA ARG A 49 -2.81 -9.38 -7.29
C ARG A 49 -3.19 -9.41 -5.81
N TYR A 50 -2.48 -8.64 -4.99
CA TYR A 50 -2.65 -8.57 -3.54
C TYR A 50 -3.21 -7.22 -3.15
N TYR A 51 -4.32 -7.16 -2.42
CA TYR A 51 -4.98 -5.90 -2.10
C TYR A 51 -4.85 -5.51 -0.63
N SER A 52 -4.81 -4.21 -0.35
CA SER A 52 -4.79 -3.65 1.01
C SER A 52 -5.97 -4.07 1.89
N VAL A 53 -7.11 -4.37 1.26
CA VAL A 53 -8.37 -4.75 1.93
C VAL A 53 -8.56 -6.27 2.11
N ASP A 54 -7.56 -7.10 1.79
CA ASP A 54 -7.67 -8.58 1.85
C ASP A 54 -7.46 -9.21 3.23
#